data_AF-A0AB39YHC6-F1
#
_entry.id   AF-A0AB39YHC6-F1
#
_cell.length_a   1.000
_cell.length_b   1.000
_cell.length_c   1.000
_cell.angle_alpha   90.00
_cell.angle_beta   90.00
_cell.angle_gamma   90.00
#
_symmetry.space_group_name_H-M   'P 1'
#
loop_
_entity.id
_entity.type
_entity.pdbx_description
1 polymer ?
#
loop_
_entity_poly.entity_id
_entity_poly.type
_entity_poly.pdbx_seq_one_letter_code
_entity_poly.pdbx_strand_id
1 'polypeptide(L)'
;MIHDLARTERIRYERRQDAAYRAGQLAVTNLQAALALAGLVLPSLSNDGPVGCRGLVRLGGCSTDLANRLAEVIAAGAHALQDR
;
A
#
# COMPACT_ATOMS: atom_id res chain seq x y z
N MET A 1 -20.24 28.64 18.69
CA MET A 1 -20.22 28.48 17.22
C MET A 1 -18.83 28.17 16.65
N ILE A 2 -17.76 28.90 16.98
CA ILE A 2 -16.40 28.65 16.43
C ILE A 2 -15.84 27.27 16.88
N HIS A 3 -16.05 26.88 18.14
CA HIS A 3 -15.62 25.58 18.65
C HIS A 3 -16.33 24.37 18.01
N ASP A 4 -17.57 24.53 17.53
CA ASP A 4 -18.34 23.46 16.88
C ASP A 4 -17.90 23.22 15.43
N LEU A 5 -17.54 24.30 14.72
CA LEU A 5 -16.94 24.22 13.39
C LEU A 5 -15.58 23.53 13.45
N ALA A 6 -14.73 23.92 14.41
CA ALA A 6 -13.44 23.26 14.64
C ALA A 6 -13.60 21.77 14.99
N ARG A 7 -14.64 21.40 15.76
CA ARG A 7 -14.91 20.00 16.12
C ARG A 7 -15.38 19.18 14.92
N THR A 8 -16.29 19.71 14.10
CA THR A 8 -16.78 19.01 12.91
C THR A 8 -15.69 18.83 11.86
N GLU A 9 -14.78 19.80 11.71
CA GLU A 9 -13.60 19.66 10.86
C GLU A 9 -12.65 18.57 11.35
N ARG A 10 -12.38 18.49 12.67
CA ARG A 10 -11.56 17.41 13.25
C ARG A 10 -12.16 16.04 12.99
N ILE A 11 -13.45 15.86 13.21
CA ILE A 11 -14.14 14.57 12.95
C ILE A 11 -14.06 14.20 11.45
N ARG A 12 -14.21 15.16 10.54
CA ARG A 12 -14.07 14.92 9.10
C ARG A 12 -12.64 14.50 8.74
N TYR A 13 -11.64 15.14 9.34
CA TYR A 13 -10.24 14.80 9.14
C TYR A 13 -9.91 13.40 9.66
N GLU A 14 -10.32 13.06 10.88
CA GLU A 14 -10.12 11.74 11.49
C GLU A 14 -10.74 10.63 10.62
N ARG A 15 -11.98 10.82 10.14
CA ARG A 15 -12.62 9.86 9.24
C ARG A 15 -11.85 9.64 7.94
N ARG A 16 -11.30 10.71 7.36
CA ARG A 16 -10.48 10.61 6.14
C ARG A 16 -9.15 9.92 6.42
N GLN A 17 -8.57 10.15 7.60
CA GLN A 17 -7.35 9.49 8.03
C GLN A 17 -7.57 7.99 8.26
N ASP A 18 -8.67 7.60 8.90
CA ASP A 18 -9.06 6.19 9.09
C ASP A 18 -9.31 5.48 7.75
N ALA A 19 -10.00 6.13 6.82
CA ALA A 19 -10.24 5.59 5.49
C ALA A 19 -8.92 5.37 4.74
N ALA A 20 -8.01 6.33 4.81
CA ALA A 20 -6.69 6.23 4.21
C ALA A 20 -5.83 5.13 4.85
N TYR A 21 -5.90 4.97 6.18
CA TYR A 21 -5.22 3.88 6.88
C TYR A 21 -5.75 2.51 6.48
N ARG A 22 -7.08 2.35 6.35
CA ARG A 22 -7.69 1.11 5.85
C ARG A 22 -7.31 0.81 4.40
N ALA A 23 -7.25 1.83 3.55
CA ALA A 23 -6.81 1.68 2.17
C ALA A 23 -5.35 1.19 2.10
N GLY A 24 -4.46 1.72 2.94
CA GLY A 24 -3.07 1.25 3.05
C GLY A 24 -2.98 -0.22 3.49
N GLN A 25 -3.76 -0.62 4.52
CA GLN A 25 -3.84 -2.03 4.95
C GLN A 25 -4.31 -2.95 3.82
N LEU A 26 -5.37 -2.57 3.12
CA LEU A 26 -5.89 -3.38 2.01
C LEU A 26 -4.85 -3.53 0.89
N ALA A 27 -4.15 -2.44 0.56
CA ALA A 27 -3.09 -2.46 -0.44
C ALA A 27 -1.93 -3.38 -0.03
N VAL A 28 -1.51 -3.36 1.25
CA VAL A 28 -0.51 -4.28 1.79
C VAL A 28 -0.97 -5.72 1.64
N THR A 29 -2.18 -6.05 2.09
CA THR A 29 -2.72 -7.42 2.01
C THR A 29 -2.79 -7.90 0.57
N ASN A 30 -3.27 -7.07 -0.34
CA ASN A 30 -3.38 -7.41 -1.76
C ASN A 30 -2.00 -7.65 -2.38
N LEU A 31 -1.02 -6.81 -2.06
CA LEU A 31 0.34 -6.97 -2.54
C LEU A 31 1.01 -8.22 -1.96
N GLN A 32 0.80 -8.49 -0.67
CA GLN A 32 1.27 -9.73 -0.02
C GLN A 32 0.70 -10.97 -0.72
N ALA A 33 -0.61 -10.97 -1.03
CA ALA A 33 -1.25 -12.07 -1.74
C ALA A 33 -0.67 -12.24 -3.16
N ALA A 34 -0.47 -11.13 -3.89
CA ALA A 34 0.12 -11.18 -5.24
C ALA A 34 1.57 -11.70 -5.23
N LEU A 35 2.38 -11.29 -4.26
CA LEU A 35 3.74 -11.79 -4.09
C LEU A 35 3.75 -13.29 -3.77
N ALA A 36 2.81 -13.75 -2.93
CA ALA A 36 2.69 -15.16 -2.60
C ALA A 36 2.35 -16.04 -3.82
N LEU A 37 1.56 -15.54 -4.78
CA LEU A 37 1.32 -16.24 -6.05
C LEU A 37 2.60 -16.48 -6.85
N ALA A 38 3.58 -15.58 -6.73
CA ALA A 38 4.90 -15.71 -7.34
C ALA A 38 5.93 -16.42 -6.44
N GLY A 39 5.53 -16.93 -5.27
CA GLY A 39 6.42 -17.53 -4.28
C GLY A 39 7.40 -16.53 -3.64
N LEU A 40 7.08 -15.24 -3.67
CA LEU A 40 7.89 -14.16 -3.11
C LEU A 40 7.29 -13.68 -1.78
N VAL A 41 8.16 -13.27 -0.85
CA VAL A 41 7.76 -12.67 0.43
C VAL A 41 8.62 -11.44 0.66
N LEU A 42 7.98 -10.28 0.88
CA LEU A 42 8.64 -9.06 1.32
C LEU A 42 8.45 -8.90 2.83
N PRO A 43 9.46 -9.22 3.67
CA PRO A 43 9.31 -9.20 5.13
C PRO A 43 9.04 -7.81 5.69
N SER A 44 9.55 -6.79 4.99
CA SER A 44 9.44 -5.39 5.36
C SER A 44 8.19 -4.71 4.79
N LEU A 45 7.28 -5.46 4.16
CA LEU A 45 6.06 -4.91 3.59
C LEU A 45 5.07 -4.53 4.70
N SER A 46 4.72 -3.25 4.80
CA SER A 46 3.79 -2.76 5.81
C SER A 46 3.03 -1.52 5.37
N ASN A 47 1.95 -1.21 6.10
CA ASN A 47 1.23 0.04 5.92
C ASN A 47 2.04 1.13 6.60
N ASP A 48 2.43 2.16 5.85
CA ASP A 48 3.28 3.22 6.37
C ASP A 48 2.50 4.30 7.14
N GLY A 49 1.19 4.10 7.26
CA GLY A 49 0.29 5.09 7.82
C GLY A 49 -0.07 6.17 6.80
N PRO A 50 -1.21 6.85 6.99
CA PRO A 50 -1.65 7.84 6.05
C PRO A 50 -0.89 9.16 6.21
N VAL A 51 -0.42 9.71 5.09
CA VAL A 51 0.17 11.06 5.03
C VAL A 51 -0.80 11.96 4.25
N GLY A 52 -1.31 13.02 4.88
CA GLY A 52 -2.28 13.93 4.26
C GLY A 52 -3.57 13.24 3.78
N CYS A 53 -4.10 12.29 4.57
CA CYS A 53 -5.26 11.46 4.22
C CYS A 53 -5.08 10.60 2.95
N ARG A 54 -3.84 10.23 2.60
CA ARG A 54 -3.53 9.27 1.54
C ARG A 54 -2.90 8.03 2.15
N GLY A 55 -3.41 6.85 1.79
CA GLY A 55 -2.82 5.58 2.22
C GLY A 55 -1.45 5.39 1.59
N LEU A 56 -0.50 4.87 2.36
CA LEU A 56 0.88 4.66 1.92
C LEU A 56 1.33 3.24 2.28
N VAL A 57 2.06 2.61 1.36
CA VAL A 57 2.62 1.27 1.56
C VAL A 57 4.14 1.37 1.58
N ARG A 58 4.75 0.85 2.64
CA ARG A 58 6.19 0.72 2.78
C ARG A 58 6.61 -0.64 2.25
N LEU A 59 7.43 -0.64 1.20
CA LEU A 59 8.01 -1.87 0.62
C LEU A 59 9.23 -2.35 1.42
N GLY A 60 9.91 -1.43 2.10
CA GLY A 60 11.09 -1.69 2.93
C GLY A 60 12.25 -2.34 2.17
N GLY A 61 13.25 -2.83 2.91
CA GLY A 61 14.41 -3.49 2.33
C GLY A 61 14.12 -4.94 1.94
N CYS A 62 14.70 -5.38 0.82
CA CYS A 62 14.71 -6.76 0.34
C CYS A 62 16.14 -7.21 -0.03
N SER A 63 16.36 -8.52 -0.11
CA SER A 63 17.61 -9.05 -0.65
C SER A 63 17.72 -8.78 -2.16
N THR A 64 18.95 -8.77 -2.68
CA THR A 64 19.21 -8.64 -4.12
C THR A 64 18.51 -9.73 -4.93
N ASP A 65 18.50 -10.96 -4.43
CA ASP A 65 17.82 -12.09 -5.11
C ASP A 65 16.31 -11.89 -5.19
N LEU A 66 15.70 -11.39 -4.11
CA LEU A 66 14.28 -11.10 -4.07
C LEU A 66 13.93 -9.94 -5.00
N ALA A 67 14.76 -8.90 -5.03
CA ALA A 67 14.59 -7.75 -5.93
C ALA A 67 14.65 -8.16 -7.41
N ASN A 68 15.63 -9.00 -7.78
CA ASN A 68 15.76 -9.48 -9.15
C ASN A 68 14.57 -10.36 -9.57
N ARG A 69 14.16 -11.31 -8.73
CA ARG A 69 12.98 -12.14 -9.00
C ARG A 69 11.70 -11.31 -9.10
N LEU A 70 11.55 -10.29 -8.25
CA LEU A 70 10.40 -9.39 -8.32
C LEU A 70 10.39 -8.61 -9.64
N ALA A 71 11.55 -8.13 -10.10
CA ALA A 71 11.67 -7.45 -11.38
C ALA A 71 11.30 -8.36 -12.56
N GLU A 72 11.73 -9.63 -12.55
CA GLU A 72 11.36 -10.63 -13.57
C GLU A 72 9.85 -10.86 -13.62
N VAL A 73 9.21 -11.04 -12.46
CA VAL A 73 7.75 -11.24 -12.37
C VAL A 73 6.99 -10.01 -12.87
N ILE A 74 7.42 -8.80 -12.51
CA ILE A 74 6.81 -7.56 -12.97
C ILE A 74 6.96 -7.40 -14.49
N ALA A 75 8.15 -7.68 -15.03
CA ALA A 75 8.40 -7.62 -16.48
C ALA A 75 7.55 -8.64 -17.25
N ALA A 76 7.48 -9.88 -16.76
CA ALA A 76 6.65 -10.93 -17.35
C ALA A 76 5.16 -10.54 -17.36
N GLY A 77 4.66 -9.99 -16.24
CA GLY A 77 3.30 -9.48 -16.14
C GLY A 77 3.03 -8.31 -17.09
N ALA A 78 3.98 -7.39 -17.23
CA ALA A 78 3.85 -6.26 -18.15
C ALA A 78 3.80 -6.71 -19.62
N HIS A 79 4.65 -7.66 -20.01
CA HIS A 79 4.63 -8.23 -21.35
C HIS A 79 3.30 -8.95 -21.64
N ALA A 80 2.81 -9.78 -20.71
CA ALA A 80 1.52 -10.46 -20.87
C ALA A 80 0.32 -9.50 -21.01
N LEU A 81 0.42 -8.28 -20.46
CA LEU A 81 -0.61 -7.24 -20.62
C LEU A 81 -0.51 -6.50 -21.96
N GLN A 82 0.67 -6.48 -22.60
CA GLN A 82 0.87 -5.87 -23.92
C GLN A 82 0.41 -6.79 -25.06
N ASP A 83 0.51 -8.10 -24.85
CA ASP A 83 0.08 -9.12 -25.83
C ASP A 83 -1.44 -9.39 -25.83
N ARG A 84 -2.22 -8.57 -25.12
CA ARG A 84 -3.67 -8.72 -24.91
C ARG A 84 -4.47 -7.58 -25.52
#